data_AF-A0A963J986-F1
#
_entry.id   AF-A0A963J986-F1
#
_cell.length_a   1.000
_cell.length_b   1.000
_cell.length_c   1.000
_cell.angle_alpha   90.00
_cell.angle_beta   90.00
_cell.angle_gamma   90.00
#
_symmetry.space_group_name_H-M   'P 1'
#
loop_
_entity.id
_entity.type
_entity.pdbx_description
1 polymer ?
#
loop_
_entity_poly.entity_id
_entity_poly.type
_entity_poly.pdbx_seq_one_letter_code
_entity_poly.pdbx_strand_id
1 'polypeptide(L)'
;MTEIAFHFNAPDKLVHACRVARKLLRQDRRLVIQAGPAVLETVDAMLWNMSPHDFVAHCRVGDAAECVEASPILLTHDAQLAAHHEVLLNLGPDVPEGFGRFDRLIEVVSAADAEDRAAARQRWKHYQQRGYALDRHDLVARKD
;
A
#
# COMPACT_ATOMS: atom_id res chain seq x y z
N MET A 1 -8.83 5.89 -15.19
CA MET A 1 -8.45 6.93 -14.20
C MET A 1 -8.29 6.22 -12.88
N THR A 2 -7.20 6.44 -12.15
CA THR A 2 -6.92 5.74 -10.88
C THR A 2 -8.00 6.01 -9.84
N GLU A 3 -8.54 4.94 -9.25
CA GLU A 3 -9.41 5.02 -8.08
C GLU A 3 -8.56 5.27 -6.82
N ILE A 4 -8.87 6.29 -6.02
CA ILE A 4 -8.08 6.62 -4.83
C ILE A 4 -8.92 6.43 -3.58
N ALA A 5 -8.47 5.55 -2.70
CA ALA A 5 -9.10 5.26 -1.42
C ALA A 5 -8.17 5.62 -0.26
N PHE A 6 -8.68 6.40 0.70
CA PHE A 6 -8.00 6.65 1.97
C PHE A 6 -8.57 5.75 3.06
N HIS A 7 -7.70 4.97 3.68
CA HIS A 7 -7.96 4.15 4.84
C HIS A 7 -7.51 4.90 6.09
N PHE A 8 -8.43 5.63 6.71
CA PHE A 8 -8.15 6.43 7.91
C PHE A 8 -8.21 5.63 9.18
N ASN A 9 -7.55 6.18 10.20
CA ASN A 9 -7.58 5.68 11.57
C ASN A 9 -7.05 4.25 11.69
N ALA A 10 -6.02 3.90 10.90
CA ALA A 10 -5.31 2.65 11.07
C ALA A 10 -4.67 2.60 12.48
N PRO A 11 -5.04 1.66 13.36
CA PRO A 11 -4.37 1.51 14.64
C PRO A 11 -2.89 1.16 14.46
N ASP A 12 -2.61 0.34 13.45
CA ASP A 12 -1.27 0.00 12.98
C ASP A 12 -1.30 -0.07 11.44
N LYS A 13 -0.51 0.78 10.78
CA LYS A 13 -0.45 0.86 9.31
C LYS A 13 0.16 -0.39 8.69
N LEU A 14 1.15 -1.00 9.34
CA LEU A 14 1.91 -2.13 8.79
C LEU A 14 1.11 -3.43 8.92
N VAL A 15 0.45 -3.63 10.06
CA VAL A 15 -0.51 -4.73 10.23
C VAL A 15 -1.64 -4.61 9.21
N HIS A 16 -2.15 -3.40 8.98
CA HIS A 16 -3.17 -3.17 7.96
C HIS A 16 -2.66 -3.48 6.54
N ALA A 17 -1.45 -3.07 6.20
CA ALA A 17 -0.83 -3.39 4.91
C ALA A 17 -0.73 -4.91 4.69
N CYS A 18 -0.28 -5.66 5.70
CA CYS A 18 -0.21 -7.13 5.63
C CYS A 18 -1.61 -7.75 5.43
N ARG A 19 -2.65 -7.23 6.09
CA ARG A 19 -4.04 -7.66 5.89
C ARG A 19 -4.53 -7.38 4.46
N VAL A 20 -4.17 -6.24 3.88
CA VAL A 20 -4.50 -5.90 2.49
C VAL A 20 -3.78 -6.82 1.52
N ALA A 21 -2.47 -7.05 1.70
CA ALA A 21 -1.69 -7.97 0.88
C ALA A 21 -2.29 -9.37 0.86
N ARG A 22 -2.56 -9.93 2.05
CA ARG A 22 -3.22 -11.24 2.19
C ARG A 22 -4.61 -11.28 1.54
N LYS A 23 -5.38 -10.20 1.65
CA LYS A 23 -6.71 -10.10 1.02
C LYS A 23 -6.62 -10.11 -0.51
N LEU A 24 -5.75 -9.28 -1.08
CA LEU A 24 -5.60 -9.15 -2.53
C LEU A 24 -4.99 -10.40 -3.16
N LEU A 25 -4.04 -11.04 -2.46
CA LEU A 25 -3.49 -12.33 -2.89
C LEU A 25 -4.58 -13.39 -3.05
N ARG A 26 -5.51 -13.52 -2.10
CA ARG A 26 -6.66 -14.44 -2.20
C ARG A 26 -7.66 -14.07 -3.29
N GLN A 27 -7.57 -12.88 -3.85
CA GLN A 27 -8.40 -12.41 -4.95
C GLN A 27 -7.66 -12.50 -6.29
N ASP A 28 -6.49 -13.14 -6.33
CA ASP A 28 -5.58 -13.21 -7.49
C ASP A 28 -5.22 -11.82 -8.05
N ARG A 29 -5.16 -10.82 -7.16
CA ARG A 29 -4.81 -9.44 -7.51
C ARG A 29 -3.40 -9.09 -7.09
N ARG A 30 -2.70 -8.35 -7.94
CA ARG A 30 -1.33 -7.93 -7.67
C ARG A 30 -1.28 -6.62 -6.88
N LEU A 31 -0.36 -6.53 -5.93
CA LEU A 31 -0.20 -5.37 -5.04
C LEU A 31 1.24 -4.87 -5.05
N VAL A 32 1.40 -3.56 -5.16
CA VAL A 32 2.66 -2.88 -4.89
C VAL A 32 2.53 -2.15 -3.56
N ILE A 33 3.46 -2.35 -2.63
CA ILE A 33 3.56 -1.60 -1.38
C ILE A 33 4.73 -0.62 -1.52
N GLN A 34 4.43 0.67 -1.40
CA GLN A 34 5.42 1.73 -1.44
C GLN A 34 5.66 2.35 -0.06
N ALA A 35 6.92 2.37 0.37
CA ALA A 35 7.34 2.97 1.65
C ALA A 35 8.85 3.28 1.66
N GLY A 36 9.32 3.97 2.70
CA GLY A 36 10.77 4.12 2.92
C GLY A 36 11.45 2.79 3.30
N PRO A 37 12.77 2.63 3.08
CA PRO A 37 13.48 1.36 3.26
C PRO A 37 13.25 0.67 4.61
N ALA A 38 13.36 1.41 5.72
CA ALA A 38 13.14 0.86 7.07
C ALA A 38 11.73 0.28 7.28
N VAL A 39 10.71 0.93 6.69
CA VAL A 39 9.33 0.43 6.74
C VAL A 39 9.19 -0.83 5.89
N LEU A 40 9.82 -0.87 4.71
CA LEU A 40 9.80 -2.04 3.84
C LEU A 40 10.51 -3.26 4.45
N GLU A 41 11.61 -3.07 5.18
CA GLU A 41 12.24 -4.17 5.96
C GLU A 41 11.30 -4.74 7.00
N THR A 42 10.56 -3.86 7.69
CA THR A 42 9.59 -4.30 8.70
C THR A 42 8.42 -5.04 8.05
N VAL A 43 7.89 -4.52 6.94
CA VAL A 43 6.77 -5.16 6.21
C VAL A 43 7.19 -6.51 5.62
N ASP A 44 8.37 -6.61 5.03
CA ASP A 44 8.92 -7.87 4.51
C ASP A 44 8.95 -8.95 5.61
N ALA A 45 9.55 -8.63 6.76
CA ALA A 45 9.59 -9.54 7.91
C ALA A 45 8.17 -9.89 8.41
N MET A 46 7.24 -8.94 8.46
CA MET A 46 5.86 -9.20 8.89
C MET A 46 5.09 -10.09 7.91
N LEU A 47 5.29 -9.92 6.60
CA LEU A 47 4.66 -10.75 5.57
C LEU A 47 5.16 -12.20 5.62
N TRP A 48 6.47 -12.40 5.88
CA TRP A 48 7.03 -13.73 6.10
C TRP A 48 6.55 -14.39 7.40
N ASN A 49 6.36 -13.60 8.46
CA ASN A 49 5.94 -14.08 9.78
C ASN A 49 4.43 -13.95 10.03
N MET A 50 3.61 -13.96 8.96
CA MET A 50 2.18 -14.10 9.11
C MET A 50 1.81 -15.50 9.67
N SER A 51 0.52 -15.84 9.68
CA SER A 51 0.10 -17.18 10.09
C SER A 51 0.81 -18.27 9.28
N PRO A 52 1.15 -19.43 9.87
CA PRO A 52 1.75 -20.56 9.14
C PRO A 52 0.97 -21.03 7.90
N HIS A 53 -0.33 -20.70 7.82
CA HIS A 53 -1.20 -21.03 6.68
C HIS A 53 -1.33 -19.89 5.66
N ASP A 54 -0.70 -18.75 5.90
CA ASP A 54 -0.77 -17.56 5.06
C ASP A 54 0.60 -17.27 4.43
N PHE A 55 0.94 -18.04 3.40
CA PHE A 55 2.10 -17.72 2.57
C PHE A 55 1.76 -16.55 1.65
N VAL A 56 2.35 -15.39 1.93
CA VAL A 56 2.24 -14.21 1.06
C VAL A 56 3.50 -14.10 0.22
N ALA A 57 3.45 -14.64 -1.00
CA ALA A 57 4.56 -14.54 -1.96
C ALA A 57 4.85 -13.07 -2.27
N HIS A 58 6.06 -12.61 -1.94
CA HIS A 58 6.49 -11.24 -2.17
C HIS A 58 8.00 -11.16 -2.43
N CYS A 59 8.42 -10.09 -3.09
CA CYS A 59 9.82 -9.76 -3.25
C CYS A 59 10.01 -8.22 -3.33
N ARG A 60 11.26 -7.77 -3.38
CA ARG A 60 11.59 -6.36 -3.61
C ARG A 60 11.70 -6.09 -5.10
N VAL A 61 11.30 -4.88 -5.50
CA VAL A 61 11.65 -4.38 -6.82
C VAL A 61 13.17 -4.19 -6.88
N GLY A 62 13.83 -4.89 -7.80
CA GLY A 62 15.28 -4.98 -7.90
C GLY A 62 15.86 -6.35 -7.58
N ASP A 63 15.05 -7.27 -7.05
CA ASP A 63 15.42 -8.70 -6.99
C ASP A 63 15.50 -9.30 -8.40
N ALA A 64 15.95 -10.56 -8.50
CA ALA A 64 16.04 -11.28 -9.76
C ALA A 64 14.70 -11.22 -10.54
N ALA A 65 14.79 -11.05 -11.87
CA ALA A 65 13.62 -10.81 -12.71
C ALA A 65 12.56 -11.91 -12.55
N GLU A 66 12.99 -13.16 -12.45
CA GLU A 66 12.11 -14.32 -12.26
C GLU A 66 11.34 -14.22 -10.93
N CYS A 67 11.97 -13.72 -9.87
CA CYS A 67 11.31 -13.49 -8.57
C CYS A 67 10.26 -12.37 -8.67
N VAL A 68 10.59 -11.27 -9.34
CA VAL A 68 9.68 -10.14 -9.54
C VAL A 68 8.47 -10.53 -10.39
N GLU A 69 8.68 -11.31 -11.45
CA GLU A 69 7.61 -11.81 -12.30
C GLU A 69 6.69 -12.78 -11.57
N ALA A 70 7.26 -13.70 -10.78
CA ALA A 70 6.51 -14.69 -10.02
C ALA A 70 5.80 -14.11 -8.78
N SER A 71 6.21 -12.93 -8.30
CA SER A 71 5.66 -12.33 -7.09
C SER A 71 4.38 -11.51 -7.38
N PRO A 72 3.24 -11.87 -6.75
CA PRO A 72 2.02 -11.06 -6.83
C PRO A 72 2.11 -9.79 -5.97
N ILE A 73 2.98 -9.78 -4.95
CA ILE A 73 3.20 -8.63 -4.08
C ILE A 73 4.62 -8.12 -4.28
N LEU A 74 4.77 -6.82 -4.58
CA LEU A 74 6.07 -6.17 -4.72
C LEU A 74 6.26 -5.10 -3.65
N LEU A 75 7.45 -5.06 -3.06
CA LEU A 75 7.90 -4.04 -2.12
C LEU A 75 8.85 -3.07 -2.83
N THR A 76 8.57 -1.77 -2.76
CA THR A 76 9.42 -0.76 -3.42
C THR A 76 9.45 0.56 -2.66
N HIS A 77 10.53 1.32 -2.84
CA HIS A 77 10.59 2.72 -2.40
C HIS A 77 10.15 3.70 -3.49
N ASP A 78 10.08 3.23 -4.73
CA ASP A 78 9.64 3.99 -5.90
C ASP A 78 8.62 3.17 -6.70
N ALA A 79 7.39 3.66 -6.76
CA ALA A 79 6.29 2.99 -7.45
C ALA A 79 6.45 3.01 -8.99
N GLN A 80 7.28 3.88 -9.56
CA GLN A 80 7.54 3.93 -10.99
C GLN A 80 8.26 2.67 -11.51
N LEU A 81 9.05 2.02 -10.63
CA LEU A 81 9.84 0.83 -10.93
C LEU A 81 9.01 -0.46 -10.93
N ALA A 82 7.73 -0.42 -10.53
CA ALA A 82 6.90 -1.60 -10.42
C ALA A 82 6.58 -2.22 -11.79
N ALA A 83 6.59 -3.56 -11.84
CA ALA A 83 6.29 -4.32 -13.06
C ALA A 83 4.78 -4.43 -13.36
N HIS A 84 3.92 -4.16 -12.38
CA HIS A 84 2.46 -4.27 -12.51
C HIS A 84 1.75 -3.16 -11.73
N HIS A 85 0.48 -2.91 -12.11
CA HIS A 85 -0.19 -1.67 -11.74
C HIS A 85 -1.65 -1.84 -11.28
N GLU A 86 -2.06 -3.02 -10.82
CA GLU A 86 -3.45 -3.22 -10.34
C GLU A 86 -3.77 -2.43 -9.06
N VAL A 87 -2.93 -2.57 -8.02
CA VAL A 87 -3.11 -1.86 -6.74
C VAL A 87 -1.77 -1.33 -6.24
N LEU A 88 -1.75 -0.05 -5.88
CA LEU A 88 -0.69 0.57 -5.10
C LEU A 88 -1.18 0.83 -3.68
N LEU A 89 -0.42 0.43 -2.67
CA LEU A 89 -0.63 0.79 -1.28
C LEU A 89 0.53 1.68 -0.83
N ASN A 90 0.23 2.93 -0.49
CA ASN A 90 1.19 3.89 0.00
C ASN A 90 1.23 3.90 1.53
N LEU A 91 2.41 3.64 2.09
CA LEU A 91 2.72 3.80 3.51
C LEU A 91 3.58 5.03 3.79
N GLY A 92 4.11 5.68 2.74
CA GLY A 92 4.97 6.85 2.85
C GLY A 92 4.21 8.16 3.13
N PRO A 93 4.97 9.23 3.46
CA PRO A 93 4.39 10.55 3.72
C PRO A 93 4.02 11.31 2.44
N ASP A 94 4.65 10.98 1.31
CA ASP A 94 4.50 11.72 0.06
C ASP A 94 3.52 11.05 -0.91
N VAL A 95 3.07 11.82 -1.90
CA VAL A 95 2.32 11.28 -3.03
C VAL A 95 3.25 10.38 -3.85
N PRO A 96 2.91 9.09 -4.07
CA PRO A 96 3.75 8.20 -4.85
C PRO A 96 3.95 8.72 -6.26
N GLU A 97 5.18 8.88 -6.71
CA GLU A 97 5.42 9.19 -8.11
C GLU A 97 4.92 8.05 -9.00
N GLY A 98 4.29 8.39 -10.13
CA GLY A 98 3.72 7.39 -11.04
C GLY A 98 2.44 6.71 -10.56
N PHE A 99 1.83 7.13 -9.44
CA PHE A 99 0.56 6.55 -8.94
C PHE A 99 -0.55 6.47 -10.00
N GLY A 100 -0.57 7.42 -10.95
CA GLY A 100 -1.58 7.48 -12.02
C GLY A 100 -1.52 6.31 -13.01
N ARG A 101 -0.47 5.49 -12.97
CA ARG A 101 -0.37 4.24 -13.75
C ARG A 101 -1.21 3.12 -13.15
N PHE A 102 -1.58 3.24 -11.88
CA PHE A 102 -2.30 2.20 -11.15
C PHE A 102 -3.81 2.30 -11.35
N ASP A 103 -4.49 1.14 -11.37
CA ASP A 103 -5.95 1.12 -11.40
C ASP A 103 -6.52 1.63 -10.08
N ARG A 104 -5.88 1.27 -8.96
CA ARG A 104 -6.27 1.70 -7.61
C ARG A 104 -5.08 2.10 -6.75
N LEU A 105 -5.21 3.22 -6.05
CA LEU A 105 -4.32 3.68 -4.99
C LEU A 105 -5.02 3.58 -3.63
N ILE A 106 -4.34 3.00 -2.66
CA ILE A 106 -4.74 2.92 -1.25
C ILE A 106 -3.77 3.75 -0.42
N GLU A 107 -4.26 4.82 0.18
CA GLU A 107 -3.55 5.65 1.14
C GLU A 107 -3.88 5.18 2.56
N VAL A 108 -2.89 4.75 3.33
CA VAL A 108 -3.11 4.34 4.73
C VAL A 108 -2.71 5.48 5.66
N VAL A 109 -3.60 5.84 6.59
CA VAL A 109 -3.40 6.94 7.53
C VAL A 109 -3.52 6.43 8.97
N SER A 110 -2.51 6.72 9.77
CA SER A 110 -2.40 6.36 11.19
C SER A 110 -3.51 7.01 12.02
N ALA A 111 -4.00 6.28 13.02
CA ALA A 111 -4.91 6.79 14.03
C ALA A 111 -4.20 7.73 15.03
N ALA A 112 -2.96 7.42 15.41
CA ALA A 112 -2.27 8.07 16.53
C ALA A 112 -1.23 9.12 16.09
N ASP A 113 -0.61 8.93 14.93
CA ASP A 113 0.51 9.75 14.47
C ASP A 113 0.03 11.09 13.88
N ALA A 114 0.41 12.20 14.52
CA ALA A 114 0.01 13.53 14.11
C ALA A 114 0.69 13.99 12.81
N GLU A 115 1.95 13.58 12.59
CA GLU A 115 2.73 13.93 11.40
C GLU A 115 2.19 13.20 10.18
N ASP A 116 1.94 11.89 10.30
CA ASP A 116 1.34 11.10 9.23
C ASP A 116 -0.04 11.64 8.82
N ARG A 117 -0.88 12.03 9.80
CA ARG A 117 -2.17 12.68 9.52
C ARG A 117 -2.00 14.03 8.82
N ALA A 118 -0.96 14.80 9.14
CA ALA A 118 -0.67 16.06 8.46
C ALA A 118 -0.24 15.83 7.01
N ALA A 119 0.66 14.88 6.77
CA ALA A 119 1.08 14.46 5.44
C ALA A 119 -0.12 13.94 4.63
N ALA A 120 -1.00 13.13 5.23
CA ALA A 120 -2.20 12.62 4.58
C ALA A 120 -3.16 13.74 4.11
N ARG A 121 -3.29 14.83 4.88
CA ARG A 121 -4.06 16.01 4.45
C ARG A 121 -3.46 16.67 3.22
N GLN A 122 -2.13 16.71 3.11
CA GLN A 122 -1.43 17.23 1.93
C GLN A 122 -1.67 16.34 0.71
N ARG A 123 -1.54 15.01 0.86
CA ARG A 123 -1.83 14.04 -0.21
C ARG A 123 -3.29 14.11 -0.67
N TRP A 124 -4.24 14.16 0.27
CA TRP A 124 -5.67 14.35 -0.03
C TRP A 124 -5.90 15.59 -0.89
N LYS A 125 -5.37 16.74 -0.46
CA LYS A 125 -5.48 18.00 -1.21
C LYS A 125 -4.85 17.89 -2.60
N HIS A 126 -3.69 17.25 -2.72
CA HIS A 126 -3.01 17.04 -4.00
C HIS A 126 -3.91 16.30 -5.00
N TYR A 127 -4.54 15.21 -4.58
CA TYR A 127 -5.41 14.42 -5.45
C TYR A 127 -6.72 15.16 -5.77
N GLN A 128 -7.34 15.79 -4.78
CA GLN A 128 -8.58 16.56 -4.98
C GLN A 128 -8.39 17.71 -5.97
N GLN A 129 -7.28 18.45 -5.89
CA GLN A 129 -6.97 19.54 -6.82
C GLN A 129 -6.77 19.09 -8.26
N ARG A 130 -6.47 17.79 -8.48
CA ARG A 130 -6.31 17.17 -9.80
C ARG A 130 -7.59 16.50 -10.30
N GLY A 131 -8.69 16.63 -9.57
CA GLY A 131 -10.00 16.12 -9.98
C GLY A 131 -10.24 14.63 -9.70
N TYR A 132 -9.40 13.98 -8.91
CA TYR A 132 -9.64 12.58 -8.51
C TYR A 132 -10.84 12.47 -7.56
N ALA A 133 -11.68 11.46 -7.77
CA ALA A 133 -12.65 11.03 -6.78
C ALA A 133 -11.92 10.30 -5.64
N LEU A 134 -12.20 10.71 -4.40
CA LEU A 134 -11.53 10.20 -3.20
C LEU A 134 -12.53 9.44 -2.32
N ASP A 135 -12.32 8.12 -2.24
CA ASP A 135 -13.10 7.26 -1.35
C ASP A 135 -12.53 7.31 0.06
N ARG A 136 -13.41 7.45 1.04
CA ARG A 136 -13.05 7.48 2.45
C ARG A 136 -13.50 6.19 3.14
N HIS A 137 -12.56 5.47 3.72
CA HIS A 137 -12.83 4.34 4.61
C HIS A 137 -12.27 4.62 5.99
N ASP A 138 -13.09 4.42 7.02
CA ASP A 138 -12.66 4.47 8.41
C ASP A 138 -12.43 3.04 8.91
N LEU A 139 -11.21 2.73 9.35
CA LEU A 139 -10.81 1.39 9.77
C LEU A 139 -11.30 1.02 11.17
N VAL A 140 -11.74 1.98 11.98
CA VAL A 140 -12.28 1.74 13.34
C VAL A 140 -13.80 1.66 13.32
N ALA A 141 -14.47 2.31 12.36
CA ALA A 141 -15.92 2.27 12.23
C ALA A 141 -16.47 0.91 11.73
N ARG A 142 -15.61 0.03 11.20
CA ARG A 142 -15.98 -1.33 10.81
C ARG A 142 -15.80 -2.29 12.00
N LYS A 143 -16.77 -2.28 12.91
CA LYS A 143 -17.15 -3.51 13.61
C LYS A 143 -18.04 -4.28 12.66
N ASP A 144 -17.60 -5.46 12.25
CA ASP A 144 -18.49 -6.46 11.65
C ASP A 144 -19.65 -6.78 12.63
#